data_AF-A0A7Y5KRC6-F1
#
_entry.id   AF-A0A7Y5KRC6-F1
#
_cell.length_a   1.000
_cell.length_b   1.000
_cell.length_c   1.000
_cell.angle_alpha   90.00
_cell.angle_beta   90.00
_cell.angle_gamma   90.00
#
_symmetry.space_group_name_H-M   'P 1'
#
loop_
_entity.id
_entity.type
_entity.pdbx_description
1 polymer ?
#
loop_
_entity_poly.entity_id
_entity_poly.type
_entity_poly.pdbx_seq_one_letter_code
_entity_poly.pdbx_strand_id
1 'polypeptide(L)'
;MAILNLASFRDITVMPAEDVDLIESRYPGFVEKRIAIRESWMNARLKKRYAVPFSSVSPPGAAVGWIDAMVTLDCYLKRGFNPSSEQDALIKEAATTAASEILEAANSQTGLFDLPLREDAPGTSGVTQGGPLGYSEASPYEWLDAQSEEVSFG
;
A
#
# COMPACT_ATOMS: atom_id res chain seq x y z
N MET A 1 1.79 15.22 5.76
CA MET A 1 1.83 14.97 4.31
C MET A 1 0.97 13.76 4.02
N ALA A 2 0.34 13.72 2.85
CA ALA A 2 -0.43 12.57 2.38
C ALA A 2 0.49 11.37 2.12
N ILE A 3 -0.06 10.14 2.14
CA ILE A 3 0.74 8.93 1.85
C ILE A 3 1.15 8.81 0.38
N LEU A 4 0.45 9.55 -0.49
CA LEU A 4 0.77 9.71 -1.90
C LEU A 4 0.80 11.20 -2.25
N ASN A 5 1.67 11.57 -3.17
CA ASN A 5 1.66 12.86 -3.87
C ASN A 5 1.52 12.64 -5.38
N LEU A 6 1.37 13.73 -6.14
CA LEU A 6 1.20 13.68 -7.59
C LEU A 6 2.31 12.88 -8.29
N ALA A 7 3.58 13.10 -7.93
CA ALA A 7 4.71 12.42 -8.55
C ALA A 7 4.67 10.92 -8.28
N SER A 8 4.51 10.51 -7.01
CA SER A 8 4.40 9.09 -6.66
C SER A 8 3.17 8.42 -7.27
N PHE A 9 2.04 9.13 -7.38
CA PHE A 9 0.84 8.60 -8.04
C PHE A 9 1.10 8.34 -9.52
N ARG A 10 1.71 9.31 -10.21
CA ARG A 10 2.09 9.21 -11.63
C ARG A 10 3.01 8.02 -11.92
N ASP A 11 3.86 7.64 -10.96
CA ASP A 11 4.80 6.54 -11.13
C ASP A 11 4.17 5.15 -10.92
N ILE A 12 3.12 5.03 -10.09
CA ILE A 12 2.54 3.74 -9.70
C ILE A 12 1.21 3.43 -10.38
N THR A 13 0.48 4.44 -10.81
CA THR A 13 -0.85 4.26 -11.38
C THR A 13 -0.80 3.49 -12.70
N VAL A 14 -1.84 2.69 -12.96
CA VAL A 14 -2.03 2.04 -14.27
C VAL A 14 -2.46 3.03 -15.36
N MET A 15 -2.84 4.26 -14.99
CA MET A 15 -3.11 5.33 -15.95
C MET A 15 -1.80 5.77 -16.63
N PRO A 16 -1.75 5.94 -17.97
CA PRO A 16 -0.57 6.49 -18.64
C PRO A 16 -0.17 7.85 -18.04
N ALA A 17 1.11 8.07 -17.81
CA ALA A 17 1.61 9.33 -17.23
C ALA A 17 1.19 10.57 -18.04
N GLU A 18 1.09 10.43 -19.37
CA GLU A 18 0.59 11.48 -20.28
C GLU A 18 -0.85 11.89 -19.96
N ASP A 19 -1.71 10.94 -19.58
CA ASP A 19 -3.08 11.22 -19.18
C ASP A 19 -3.15 11.93 -17.83
N VAL A 20 -2.28 11.56 -16.89
CA VAL A 20 -2.13 12.25 -15.60
C VAL A 20 -1.71 13.71 -15.83
N ASP A 21 -0.69 13.92 -16.67
CA ASP A 21 -0.19 15.25 -17.03
C ASP A 21 -1.26 16.08 -17.76
N LEU A 22 -2.06 15.44 -18.63
CA LEU A 22 -3.19 16.10 -19.29
C LEU A 22 -4.28 16.52 -18.30
N ILE A 23 -4.61 15.69 -17.31
CA ILE A 23 -5.58 16.03 -16.27
C ILE A 23 -5.09 17.23 -15.47
N GLU A 24 -3.82 17.22 -15.02
CA GLU A 24 -3.25 18.30 -14.22
C GLU A 24 -3.09 19.60 -15.02
N SER A 25 -2.75 19.52 -16.31
CA SER A 25 -2.69 20.71 -17.17
C SER A 25 -4.07 21.36 -17.38
N ARG A 26 -5.13 20.56 -17.50
CA ARG A 26 -6.50 21.06 -17.68
C ARG A 26 -7.18 21.45 -16.37
N TYR A 27 -6.85 20.75 -15.29
CA TYR A 27 -7.45 20.90 -13.96
C TYR A 27 -6.36 20.89 -12.88
N PRO A 28 -5.61 21.98 -12.70
CA PRO A 28 -4.48 22.00 -11.77
C PRO A 28 -4.89 21.67 -10.32
N GLY A 29 -4.12 20.77 -9.71
CA GLY A 29 -4.29 20.26 -8.36
C GLY A 29 -5.49 19.32 -8.20
N PHE A 30 -6.01 18.74 -9.29
CA PHE A 30 -7.12 17.80 -9.21
C PHE A 30 -6.70 16.49 -8.52
N VAL A 31 -5.61 15.88 -8.96
CA VAL A 31 -5.11 14.59 -8.49
C VAL A 31 -4.76 14.68 -7.01
N GLU A 32 -4.02 15.72 -6.59
CA GLU A 32 -3.67 15.92 -5.18
C GLU A 32 -4.92 16.06 -4.29
N LYS A 33 -5.94 16.79 -4.76
CA LYS A 33 -7.21 16.91 -4.03
C LYS A 33 -7.94 15.58 -3.95
N ARG A 34 -7.92 14.76 -5.01
CA ARG A 34 -8.52 13.42 -4.99
C ARG A 34 -7.79 12.50 -4.02
N ILE A 35 -6.45 12.50 -4.02
CA ILE A 35 -5.65 11.76 -3.05
C ILE A 35 -6.05 12.17 -1.63
N ALA A 36 -6.08 13.47 -1.32
CA ALA A 36 -6.44 13.95 0.01
C ALA A 36 -7.86 13.52 0.45
N ILE A 37 -8.83 13.56 -0.46
CA ILE A 37 -10.21 13.11 -0.20
C ILE A 37 -10.25 11.61 0.09
N ARG A 38 -9.59 10.79 -0.75
CA ARG A 38 -9.58 9.32 -0.60
C ARG A 38 -8.82 8.89 0.64
N GLU A 39 -7.69 9.53 0.94
CA GLU A 39 -6.94 9.30 2.17
C GLU A 39 -7.77 9.65 3.41
N SER A 40 -8.41 10.82 3.42
CA SER A 40 -9.27 11.22 4.53
C SER A 40 -10.43 10.23 4.75
N TRP A 41 -11.02 9.71 3.67
CA TRP A 41 -12.08 8.71 3.75
C TRP A 41 -11.58 7.37 4.31
N MET A 42 -10.43 6.88 3.83
CA MET A 42 -9.79 5.67 4.34
C MET A 42 -9.43 5.81 5.82
N ASN A 43 -8.80 6.92 6.20
CA ASN A 43 -8.46 7.21 7.59
C ASN A 43 -9.71 7.21 8.47
N ALA A 44 -10.82 7.82 8.04
CA ALA A 44 -12.07 7.81 8.79
C ALA A 44 -12.62 6.40 9.03
N ARG A 45 -12.44 5.47 8.08
CA ARG A 45 -12.84 4.05 8.22
C ARG A 45 -11.93 3.29 9.19
N LEU A 46 -10.62 3.50 9.08
CA LEU A 46 -9.61 2.73 9.80
C LEU A 46 -9.29 3.26 11.21
N LYS A 47 -9.63 4.51 11.52
CA LYS A 47 -9.28 5.20 12.78
C LYS A 47 -9.71 4.49 14.06
N LYS A 48 -10.74 3.65 14.01
CA LYS A 48 -11.17 2.91 15.21
C LYS A 48 -10.17 1.84 15.66
N ARG A 49 -9.28 1.37 14.77
CA ARG A 49 -8.42 0.20 15.02
C ARG A 49 -6.95 0.46 14.74
N TYR A 50 -6.67 1.24 13.71
CA TYR A 50 -5.32 1.46 13.21
C TYR A 50 -4.83 2.88 13.51
N ALA A 51 -3.52 3.01 13.67
CA ALA A 51 -2.82 4.26 13.91
C ALA A 51 -2.79 5.09 12.60
N VAL A 52 -3.90 5.75 12.33
CA VAL A 52 -4.07 6.64 11.18
C VAL A 52 -4.09 8.11 11.61
N PRO A 53 -3.56 9.06 10.81
CA PRO A 53 -3.00 8.86 9.47
C PRO A 53 -1.70 8.05 9.46
N PHE A 54 -1.51 7.22 8.44
CA PHE A 54 -0.28 6.44 8.29
C PHE A 54 0.93 7.33 7.98
N SER A 55 2.14 6.84 8.25
CA SER A 55 3.37 7.56 7.93
C SER A 55 3.49 7.82 6.44
N SER A 56 3.85 9.05 6.06
CA SER A 56 4.16 9.41 4.67
C SER A 56 5.58 9.01 4.25
N VAL A 57 6.44 8.62 5.20
CA VAL A 57 7.82 8.18 4.92
C VAL A 57 7.86 6.69 4.59
N SER A 58 7.05 5.89 5.28
CA SER A 58 6.93 4.45 5.06
C SER A 58 5.47 4.04 5.26
N PRO A 59 4.59 4.36 4.29
CA PRO A 59 3.20 3.95 4.36
C PRO A 59 3.07 2.44 4.10
N PRO A 60 2.09 1.75 4.72
CA PRO A 60 1.79 0.38 4.36
C PRO A 60 1.44 0.26 2.87
N GLY A 61 2.06 -0.68 2.15
CA GLY A 61 1.87 -0.83 0.71
C GLY A 61 0.41 -1.06 0.30
N ALA A 62 -0.36 -1.78 1.13
CA ALA A 62 -1.80 -1.97 0.91
C ALA A 62 -2.56 -0.63 0.92
N ALA A 63 -2.26 0.26 1.87
CA ALA A 63 -2.90 1.57 1.96
C ALA A 63 -2.57 2.44 0.74
N VAL A 64 -1.33 2.36 0.24
CA VAL A 64 -0.92 3.03 -1.00
C VAL A 64 -1.72 2.50 -2.20
N GLY A 65 -1.77 1.17 -2.37
CA GLY A 65 -2.49 0.52 -3.48
C GLY A 65 -3.99 0.82 -3.47
N TRP A 66 -4.62 0.89 -2.29
CA TRP A 66 -6.03 1.25 -2.20
C TRP A 66 -6.32 2.67 -2.66
N ILE A 67 -5.49 3.64 -2.25
CA ILE A 67 -5.65 5.03 -2.69
C ILE A 67 -5.39 5.14 -4.18
N ASP A 68 -4.34 4.50 -4.69
CA ASP A 68 -4.03 4.47 -6.12
C ASP A 68 -5.22 3.96 -6.95
N ALA A 69 -5.78 2.79 -6.61
CA ALA A 69 -6.91 2.22 -7.35
C ALA A 69 -8.13 3.16 -7.36
N MET A 70 -8.47 3.76 -6.22
CA MET A 70 -9.60 4.70 -6.12
C MET A 70 -9.37 6.02 -6.86
N VAL A 71 -8.15 6.58 -6.79
CA VAL A 71 -7.81 7.84 -7.46
C VAL A 71 -7.69 7.63 -8.97
N THR A 72 -7.17 6.48 -9.40
CA THR A 72 -7.13 6.10 -10.82
C THR A 72 -8.52 6.12 -11.42
N LEU A 73 -9.51 5.51 -10.76
CA LEU A 73 -10.91 5.58 -11.20
C LEU A 73 -11.41 7.04 -11.26
N ASP A 74 -11.12 7.86 -10.24
CA ASP A 74 -11.52 9.28 -10.24
C ASP A 74 -10.94 10.05 -11.43
N CYS A 75 -9.70 9.77 -11.82
CA CYS A 75 -9.04 10.36 -12.98
C CYS A 75 -9.69 9.93 -14.30
N TYR A 76 -10.01 8.65 -14.47
CA TYR A 76 -10.72 8.17 -15.67
C TYR A 76 -12.13 8.77 -15.77
N LEU A 77 -12.86 8.85 -14.65
CA LEU A 77 -14.16 9.52 -14.60
C LEU A 77 -14.06 11.00 -14.97
N LYS A 78 -12.97 11.68 -14.56
CA LYS A 78 -12.72 13.08 -14.90
C LYS A 78 -12.41 13.29 -16.39
N ARG A 79 -11.66 12.36 -17.00
CA ARG A 79 -11.28 12.41 -18.43
C ARG A 79 -12.47 12.18 -19.37
N GLY A 80 -13.42 11.35 -18.93
CA GLY A 80 -14.55 10.88 -19.73
C GLY A 80 -14.54 9.36 -19.75
N PHE A 81 -15.53 8.77 -19.09
CA PHE A 81 -15.67 7.32 -18.93
C PHE A 81 -16.38 6.73 -20.13
N ASN A 82 -15.82 5.65 -20.70
CA ASN A 82 -16.47 4.90 -21.77
C ASN A 82 -17.12 3.63 -21.19
N PRO A 83 -18.45 3.58 -21.03
CA PRO A 83 -19.12 2.45 -20.39
C PRO A 83 -19.05 1.12 -21.15
N SER A 84 -18.58 1.12 -22.40
CA SER A 84 -18.34 -0.10 -23.18
C SER A 84 -16.89 -0.57 -23.18
N SER A 85 -15.98 0.16 -22.52
CA SER A 85 -14.57 -0.21 -22.40
C SER A 85 -14.40 -1.29 -21.32
N GLU A 86 -13.85 -2.45 -21.71
CA GLU A 86 -13.50 -3.51 -20.76
C GLU A 86 -12.45 -3.05 -19.74
N GLN A 87 -11.54 -2.17 -20.16
CA GLN A 87 -10.52 -1.58 -19.28
C GLN A 87 -11.17 -0.72 -18.18
N ASP A 88 -12.17 0.08 -18.53
CA ASP A 88 -12.87 0.95 -17.59
C ASP A 88 -13.64 0.13 -16.54
N ALA A 89 -14.13 -1.05 -16.92
CA ALA A 89 -14.74 -2.00 -15.99
C ALA A 89 -13.72 -2.58 -15.00
N LEU A 90 -12.52 -2.97 -15.46
CA LEU A 90 -11.44 -3.46 -14.58
C LEU A 90 -10.96 -2.39 -13.60
N ILE A 91 -10.85 -1.14 -14.03
CA ILE A 91 -10.47 -0.02 -13.15
C ILE A 91 -11.52 0.21 -12.06
N LYS A 92 -12.81 0.14 -12.44
CA LYS A 92 -13.91 0.22 -11.48
C LYS A 92 -13.88 -0.94 -10.49
N GLU A 93 -13.66 -2.15 -10.98
CA GLU A 93 -13.55 -3.35 -10.15
C GLU A 93 -12.41 -3.21 -9.13
N ALA A 94 -11.22 -2.81 -9.57
CA ALA A 94 -10.07 -2.56 -8.69
C ALA A 94 -10.39 -1.55 -7.58
N ALA A 95 -11.06 -0.44 -7.92
CA ALA A 95 -11.49 0.55 -6.93
C ALA A 95 -12.55 0.00 -5.95
N THR A 96 -13.46 -0.87 -6.40
CA THR A 96 -14.46 -1.51 -5.53
C THR A 96 -13.84 -2.59 -4.63
N THR A 97 -12.84 -3.32 -5.12
CA THR A 97 -12.07 -4.29 -4.34
C THR A 97 -11.30 -3.57 -3.25
N ALA A 98 -10.58 -2.49 -3.59
CA ALA A 98 -9.90 -1.65 -2.60
C ALA A 98 -10.85 -1.12 -1.51
N ALA A 99 -12.04 -0.65 -1.90
CA ALA A 99 -13.04 -0.19 -0.93
C ALA A 99 -13.56 -1.32 -0.02
N SER A 100 -13.67 -2.55 -0.57
CA SER A 100 -14.09 -3.74 0.17
C SER A 100 -13.00 -4.21 1.13
N GLU A 101 -11.74 -4.23 0.71
CA GLU A 101 -10.58 -4.56 1.55
C GLU A 101 -10.41 -3.55 2.70
N ILE A 102 -10.62 -2.25 2.46
CA ILE A 102 -10.65 -1.25 3.53
C ILE A 102 -11.75 -1.55 4.55
N LEU A 103 -12.93 -1.97 4.08
CA LEU A 103 -14.05 -2.33 4.95
C LEU A 103 -13.73 -3.61 5.74
N GLU A 104 -13.10 -4.59 5.12
CA GLU A 104 -12.64 -5.81 5.76
C GLU A 104 -11.61 -5.50 6.85
N ALA A 105 -10.57 -4.72 6.52
CA ALA A 105 -9.58 -4.26 7.49
C ALA A 105 -10.23 -3.49 8.65
N ALA A 106 -11.21 -2.63 8.36
CA ALA A 106 -11.94 -1.90 9.40
C ALA A 106 -12.74 -2.84 10.35
N ASN A 107 -13.22 -3.99 9.87
CA ASN A 107 -14.11 -4.89 10.62
C ASN A 107 -13.40 -6.14 11.21
N SER A 108 -12.27 -6.58 10.66
CA SER A 108 -11.71 -7.91 10.92
C SER A 108 -10.95 -8.01 12.24
N GLN A 109 -11.58 -8.52 13.31
CA GLN A 109 -10.97 -8.67 14.65
C GLN A 109 -9.66 -9.49 14.64
N THR A 110 -9.50 -10.43 13.70
CA THR A 110 -8.30 -11.28 13.48
C THR A 110 -7.67 -10.97 12.11
N GLY A 111 -7.49 -9.69 11.80
CA GLY A 111 -7.20 -9.14 10.47
C GLY A 111 -6.18 -9.87 9.61
N LEU A 112 -6.54 -10.12 8.34
CA LEU A 112 -5.62 -10.53 7.27
C LEU A 112 -4.60 -9.44 6.92
N PHE A 113 -4.92 -8.19 7.23
CA PHE A 113 -4.04 -7.03 7.03
C PHE A 113 -3.30 -6.66 8.31
N ASP A 114 -1.99 -6.87 8.31
CA ASP A 114 -1.06 -6.41 9.35
C ASP A 114 -0.74 -4.92 9.13
N LEU A 115 -1.59 -4.06 9.68
CA LEU A 115 -1.41 -2.60 9.63
C LEU A 115 -1.10 -2.07 11.04
N PRO A 116 -0.35 -0.97 11.17
CA PRO A 116 0.01 -0.40 12.46
C PRO A 116 -1.22 -0.18 13.36
N LEU A 117 -1.28 -0.92 14.47
CA LEU A 117 -2.38 -0.88 15.43
C LEU A 117 -2.26 0.35 16.34
N ARG A 118 -3.41 0.81 16.85
CA ARG A 118 -3.42 1.86 17.86
C ARG A 118 -2.93 1.34 19.21
N GLU A 119 -1.96 2.03 19.79
CA GLU A 119 -1.44 1.72 21.13
C GLU A 119 -2.44 2.07 22.26
N ASP A 120 -3.39 2.98 22.00
CA ASP A 120 -4.33 3.52 23.00
C ASP A 120 -5.67 2.76 23.09
N ALA A 121 -5.82 1.64 22.37
CA ALA A 121 -7.05 0.84 22.37
C ALA A 121 -7.03 -0.26 23.45
N PRO A 122 -8.06 -0.34 24.33
CA PRO A 122 -8.16 -1.40 25.34
C PRO A 122 -8.38 -2.76 24.66
N GLY A 123 -7.49 -3.73 24.92
CA GLY A 123 -7.62 -5.11 24.45
C GLY A 123 -6.81 -5.49 23.21
N THR A 124 -5.92 -4.64 22.74
CA THR A 124 -5.07 -4.93 21.59
C THR A 124 -3.78 -5.63 22.03
N SER A 125 -3.75 -6.97 22.01
CA SER A 125 -2.50 -7.72 22.02
C SER A 125 -1.84 -7.56 20.64
N GLY A 126 -1.25 -6.38 20.41
CA GLY A 126 -0.42 -6.17 19.23
C GLY A 126 0.81 -7.05 19.35
N VAL A 127 1.10 -7.84 18.31
CA VAL A 127 2.47 -8.32 18.12
C VAL A 127 3.28 -7.08 17.85
N THR A 128 3.93 -6.57 18.89
CA THR A 128 5.02 -5.62 18.74
C THR A 128 6.06 -6.34 17.90
N GLN A 129 6.22 -5.98 16.63
CA GLN A 129 7.42 -6.35 15.91
C GLN A 129 8.58 -5.63 16.60
N GLY A 130 9.14 -6.28 17.63
CA GLY A 130 10.47 -5.96 18.10
C GLY A 130 11.37 -6.03 16.89
N GLY A 131 12.14 -4.97 16.64
CA GLY A 131 13.16 -4.97 15.60
C GLY A 131 14.04 -6.22 15.69
N PRO A 132 14.76 -6.59 14.62
CA PRO A 132 15.44 -7.88 14.52
C PRO A 132 16.24 -8.14 15.79
N LEU A 133 15.74 -9.06 16.62
CA LEU A 133 16.55 -9.68 17.65
C LEU A 133 17.53 -10.53 16.86
N GLY A 134 18.68 -9.93 16.51
CA GLY A 134 19.82 -10.64 15.97
C GLY A 134 20.25 -11.68 16.99
N TYR A 135 19.61 -12.84 16.93
CA TYR A 135 20.03 -14.02 17.67
C TYR A 135 21.11 -14.67 16.81
N SER A 136 22.35 -14.34 17.12
CA SER A 136 23.53 -14.99 16.56
C SER A 136 23.71 -16.34 17.26
N GLU A 137 22.97 -17.35 16.82
CA GLU A 137 23.52 -18.69 16.87
C GLU A 137 24.48 -18.81 15.70
N ALA A 138 25.71 -18.36 15.92
CA ALA A 138 26.84 -18.91 15.18
C ALA A 138 26.88 -20.40 15.50
N SER A 139 26.32 -21.24 14.62
CA SER A 139 26.48 -22.68 14.71
C SER A 139 27.96 -23.02 14.45
N PRO A 140 28.71 -23.56 15.42
CA PRO A 140 30.16 -23.79 15.31
C PRO A 140 30.60 -24.89 14.33
N TYR A 141 29.75 -25.30 13.38
CA TYR A 141 29.99 -26.48 12.53
C TYR A 141 29.99 -26.21 11.02
N GLU A 142 29.89 -24.96 10.55
CA GLU A 142 30.14 -24.66 9.11
C GLU A 142 31.64 -24.74 8.74
N TRP A 143 32.55 -24.89 9.70
CA TRP A 143 33.97 -25.14 9.43
C TRP A 143 34.31 -26.64 9.15
N LEU A 144 33.33 -27.46 8.78
CA LEU A 144 33.57 -28.82 8.27
C LEU A 144 33.56 -28.90 6.73
N ASP A 145 33.17 -27.84 6.02
CA ASP A 145 33.16 -27.82 4.55
C ASP A 145 34.52 -27.49 3.90
N ALA A 146 35.56 -27.24 4.70
CA ALA A 146 36.95 -27.14 4.20
C ALA A 146 37.58 -28.50 3.85
N GLN A 147 36.82 -29.60 3.94
CA GLN A 147 37.30 -30.97 3.73
C GLN A 147 36.72 -31.61 2.45
N SER A 148 36.74 -30.92 1.30
CA SER A 148 36.46 -31.58 -0.01
C SER A 148 37.22 -31.08 -1.26
N GLU A 149 38.11 -30.10 -1.19
CA GLU A 149 38.95 -29.68 -2.35
C GLU A 149 40.45 -29.64 -2.02
N GLU A 150 41.08 -30.81 -1.90
CA GLU A 150 42.43 -31.12 -2.45
C GLU A 150 42.83 -32.55 -2.04
N VAL A 151 42.27 -33.55 -2.72
CA VAL A 151 42.91 -34.88 -2.84
C VAL A 151 42.78 -35.34 -4.28
N SER A 152 43.86 -35.21 -5.06
CA SER A 152 44.11 -36.06 -6.23
C SER A 152 45.61 -36.15 -6.55
N PHE A 153 46.25 -37.10 -5.88
CA PHE A 153 47.32 -38.02 -6.31
C PHE A 153 48.09 -37.78 -7.62
N GLY A 154 49.42 -37.84 -7.50
CA GLY A 154 50.39 -38.04 -8.59
C GLY A 154 51.82 -37.77 -8.15
#